data_AF-A0A8J7AUJ8-F1
#
_entry.id   AF-A0A8J7AUJ8-F1
#
_cell.length_a   1.000
_cell.length_b   1.000
_cell.length_c   1.000
_cell.angle_alpha   90.00
_cell.angle_beta   90.00
_cell.angle_gamma   90.00
#
_symmetry.space_group_name_H-M   'P 1'
#
loop_
_entity.id
_entity.type
_entity.pdbx_description
1 polymer ?
#
loop_
_entity_poly.entity_id
_entity_poly.type
_entity_poly.pdbx_seq_one_letter_code
_entity_poly.pdbx_strand_id
1 'polypeptide(L)'
;MSQATNPADPTPQDLEKKLALLRKLRDELGSGDTIRRLFFGDLRPIALQPGGAGTVVHLYNQANDVTIAYCATYDVFLAARLGRVTEFDPAEIK
;
A
#
# COMPACT_ATOMS: atom_id res chain seq x y z
N MET A 1 -15.29 -30.79 -5.60
CA MET A 1 -15.90 -29.57 -5.04
C MET A 1 -15.22 -28.40 -5.71
N SER A 2 -15.87 -27.83 -6.74
CA SER A 2 -15.27 -26.78 -7.56
C SER A 2 -15.65 -25.43 -6.97
N GLN A 3 -14.69 -24.70 -6.42
CA GLN A 3 -14.90 -23.30 -6.05
C GLN A 3 -14.97 -22.47 -7.34
N ALA A 4 -16.13 -21.87 -7.59
CA ALA A 4 -16.27 -20.79 -8.55
C ALA A 4 -15.60 -19.54 -7.96
N THR A 5 -14.40 -19.22 -8.43
CA THR A 5 -13.76 -17.95 -8.12
C THR A 5 -14.52 -16.87 -8.88
N ASN A 6 -15.26 -16.02 -8.17
CA ASN A 6 -15.72 -14.74 -8.71
C ASN A 6 -14.48 -13.98 -9.24
N PRO A 7 -14.45 -13.55 -10.51
CA PRO A 7 -13.26 -12.90 -11.10
C PRO A 7 -12.93 -11.51 -10.53
N ALA A 8 -13.57 -11.11 -9.43
CA ALA A 8 -13.42 -9.80 -8.81
C ALA A 8 -12.68 -9.82 -7.46
N ASP A 9 -12.38 -11.00 -6.90
CA ASP A 9 -11.62 -11.09 -5.64
C ASP A 9 -10.12 -11.29 -5.94
N PRO A 10 -9.23 -10.39 -5.48
CA PRO A 10 -7.80 -10.54 -5.69
C PRO A 10 -7.32 -11.77 -4.93
N THR A 11 -7.00 -12.84 -5.66
CA THR A 11 -6.38 -14.02 -5.04
C THR A 11 -5.11 -13.64 -4.28
N PRO A 12 -4.72 -14.35 -3.21
CA PRO A 12 -3.51 -14.04 -2.43
C PRO A 12 -2.24 -13.89 -3.28
N GLN A 13 -2.14 -14.67 -4.37
CA GLN A 13 -1.03 -14.60 -5.33
C GLN A 13 -0.98 -13.29 -6.13
N ASP A 14 -2.12 -12.61 -6.31
CA ASP A 14 -2.21 -11.32 -6.99
C ASP A 14 -1.71 -10.18 -6.09
N LEU A 15 -2.08 -10.21 -4.80
CA LEU A 15 -1.58 -9.25 -3.80
C LEU A 15 -0.06 -9.34 -3.64
N GLU A 16 0.51 -10.53 -3.54
CA GLU A 16 1.96 -10.71 -3.44
C GLU A 16 2.71 -10.09 -4.62
N LYS A 17 2.18 -10.21 -5.85
CA LYS A 17 2.76 -9.58 -7.04
C LYS A 17 2.70 -8.06 -6.98
N LYS A 18 1.56 -7.50 -6.56
CA LYS A 18 1.39 -6.05 -6.37
C LYS A 18 2.40 -5.51 -5.35
N LEU A 19 2.53 -6.17 -4.21
CA LEU A 19 3.48 -5.78 -3.16
C LEU A 19 4.93 -5.95 -3.59
N ALA A 20 5.24 -7.00 -4.35
CA ALA A 20 6.58 -7.20 -4.90
C ALA A 20 6.96 -6.08 -5.89
N LEU A 21 6.02 -5.59 -6.70
CA LEU A 21 6.25 -4.46 -7.59
C LEU A 21 6.49 -3.17 -6.78
N LEU A 22 5.65 -2.88 -5.77
CA LEU A 22 5.84 -1.70 -4.91
C LEU A 22 7.18 -1.73 -4.16
N ARG A 23 7.59 -2.88 -3.63
CA ARG A 23 8.89 -3.06 -2.95
C ARG A 23 10.08 -2.74 -3.86
N LYS A 24 9.97 -2.98 -5.17
CA LYS A 24 11.02 -2.62 -6.14
C LYS A 24 11.09 -1.11 -6.42
N LEU A 25 9.99 -0.40 -6.18
CA LEU A 25 9.85 1.05 -6.38
C LEU A 25 9.91 1.81 -5.05
N ARG A 26 10.41 1.16 -3.99
CA ARG A 26 10.56 1.80 -2.68
C ARG A 26 11.45 3.02 -2.82
N ASP A 27 11.01 4.13 -2.22
CA ASP A 27 11.73 5.41 -2.20
C ASP A 27 11.89 6.08 -3.58
N GLU A 28 11.37 5.48 -4.66
CA GLU A 28 11.39 6.07 -6.00
C GLU A 28 10.31 7.14 -6.13
N LEU A 29 10.71 8.33 -6.59
CA LEU A 29 9.80 9.45 -6.87
C LEU A 29 8.70 9.04 -7.86
N GLY A 30 7.45 9.34 -7.54
CA GLY A 30 6.30 9.01 -8.38
C GLY A 30 5.80 7.57 -8.24
N SER A 31 6.36 6.77 -7.34
CA SER A 31 5.84 5.43 -7.02
C SER A 31 4.42 5.47 -6.43
N GLY A 32 3.96 6.63 -5.96
CA GLY A 32 2.57 6.88 -5.60
C GLY A 32 1.57 6.66 -6.73
N ASP A 33 1.91 6.98 -7.99
CA ASP A 33 1.07 6.64 -9.14
C ASP A 33 0.89 5.12 -9.27
N THR A 34 1.96 4.34 -9.03
CA THR A 34 1.85 2.87 -9.04
C THR A 34 0.92 2.35 -7.95
N ILE A 35 0.97 2.91 -6.74
CA ILE A 35 0.01 2.57 -5.67
C ILE A 35 -1.44 2.77 -6.16
N ARG A 36 -1.72 3.94 -6.75
CA ARG A 36 -3.06 4.29 -7.24
C ARG A 36 -3.53 3.40 -8.39
N ARG A 37 -2.63 2.93 -9.25
CA ARG A 37 -2.95 1.99 -10.34
C ARG A 37 -3.23 0.57 -9.83
N LEU A 38 -2.45 0.08 -8.87
CA LEU A 38 -2.58 -1.29 -8.36
C LEU A 38 -3.78 -1.47 -7.42
N PHE A 39 -4.20 -0.41 -6.73
CA PHE A 39 -5.25 -0.42 -5.71
C PHE A 39 -6.36 0.62 -5.99
N PHE A 40 -6.60 0.92 -7.27
CA PHE A 40 -7.56 1.93 -7.72
C PHE A 40 -8.94 1.73 -7.09
N GLY A 41 -9.53 2.80 -6.54
CA GLY A 41 -10.89 2.81 -5.99
C GLY A 41 -11.05 2.27 -4.57
N ASP A 42 -10.05 1.56 -4.01
CA ASP A 42 -10.18 0.87 -2.72
C ASP A 42 -9.23 1.37 -1.63
N LEU A 43 -8.47 2.44 -1.87
CA LEU A 43 -7.57 3.04 -0.88
C LEU A 43 -8.32 4.05 0.00
N ARG A 44 -8.23 3.87 1.31
CA ARG A 44 -8.78 4.80 2.31
C ARG A 44 -7.69 5.29 3.26
N PRO A 45 -7.54 6.61 3.45
CA PRO A 45 -6.63 7.12 4.47
C PRO A 45 -7.17 6.76 5.86
N ILE A 46 -6.34 6.16 6.70
CA ILE A 46 -6.72 5.74 8.06
C ILE A 46 -5.88 6.38 9.16
N ALA A 47 -4.68 6.87 8.84
CA ALA A 47 -3.80 7.55 9.78
C ALA A 47 -2.79 8.44 9.03
N LEU A 48 -2.18 9.34 9.79
CA LEU A 48 -1.12 10.24 9.37
C LEU A 48 0.04 10.11 10.36
N GLN A 49 1.27 10.07 9.86
CA GLN A 49 2.47 9.97 10.66
C GLN A 49 3.57 10.85 10.06
N PRO A 50 4.37 11.57 10.85
CA PRO A 50 5.60 12.17 10.35
C PRO A 50 6.59 11.06 9.97
N GLY A 51 7.20 11.15 8.79
CA GLY A 51 8.17 10.16 8.32
C GLY A 51 9.16 10.77 7.33
N GLY A 52 10.45 10.49 7.53
CA GLY A 52 11.53 11.05 6.72
C GLY A 52 11.46 12.58 6.64
N ALA A 53 11.39 13.10 5.40
CA ALA A 53 11.31 14.53 5.10
C ALA A 53 9.87 15.06 4.89
N GLY A 54 8.82 14.29 5.21
CA GLY A 54 7.44 14.70 4.92
C GLY A 54 6.35 14.04 5.78
N THR A 55 5.11 14.16 5.30
CA THR A 55 3.94 13.54 5.92
C THR A 55 3.64 12.21 5.24
N VAL A 56 3.58 11.15 6.03
CA VAL A 56 3.21 9.80 5.59
C VAL A 56 1.75 9.56 5.89
N VAL A 57 1.01 9.15 4.86
CA VAL A 57 -0.40 8.76 4.92
C VAL A 57 -0.47 7.26 4.89
N HIS A 58 -1.21 6.67 5.83
CA HIS A 58 -1.48 5.24 5.83
C HIS A 58 -2.76 4.98 5.06
N LEU A 59 -2.63 4.32 3.91
CA LEU A 59 -3.72 3.99 3.00
C LEU A 59 -4.10 2.53 3.18
N TYR A 60 -5.26 2.28 3.75
CA TYR A 60 -5.81 0.94 3.91
C TYR A 60 -6.63 0.54 2.70
N ASN A 61 -6.36 -0.65 2.18
CA ASN A 61 -7.13 -1.30 1.14
C ASN A 61 -7.92 -2.46 1.76
N GLN A 62 -9.25 -2.32 1.79
CA GLN A 62 -10.13 -3.30 2.43
C GLN A 62 -10.22 -4.61 1.63
N ALA A 63 -10.18 -4.54 0.29
CA ALA A 63 -10.28 -5.70 -0.58
C ALA A 63 -9.11 -6.69 -0.42
N ASN A 64 -7.91 -6.18 -0.07
CA ASN A 64 -6.69 -6.98 0.05
C ASN A 64 -6.19 -7.08 1.50
N ASP A 65 -6.93 -6.50 2.46
CA ASP A 65 -6.54 -6.36 3.87
C ASP A 65 -5.06 -5.94 4.01
N VAL A 66 -4.71 -4.79 3.43
CA VAL A 66 -3.33 -4.28 3.43
C VAL A 66 -3.31 -2.78 3.68
N THR A 67 -2.34 -2.32 4.44
CA THR A 67 -2.05 -0.91 4.65
C THR A 67 -0.74 -0.53 3.98
N ILE A 68 -0.76 0.57 3.24
CA ILE A 68 0.37 1.14 2.52
C ILE A 68 0.78 2.45 3.18
N ALA A 69 2.05 2.57 3.53
CA ALA A 69 2.65 3.83 3.97
C ALA A 69 3.12 4.62 2.73
N TYR A 70 2.50 5.77 2.51
CA TYR A 70 2.72 6.62 1.34
C TYR A 70 3.11 8.02 1.78
N CYS A 71 4.27 8.53 1.34
CA CYS A 71 4.65 9.92 1.60
C CYS A 71 3.98 10.85 0.59
N ALA A 72 3.08 11.70 1.06
CA ALA A 72 2.33 12.61 0.19
C ALA A 72 3.19 13.73 -0.40
N THR A 73 4.25 14.13 0.29
CA THR A 73 5.13 15.24 -0.11
C THR A 73 5.95 14.91 -1.36
N TYR A 74 6.42 13.67 -1.48
CA TYR A 74 7.32 13.24 -2.55
C TYR A 74 6.68 12.22 -3.52
N ASP A 75 5.41 11.91 -3.31
CA ASP A 75 4.67 10.86 -4.03
C ASP A 75 5.42 9.51 -4.03
N VAL A 76 5.88 9.06 -2.84
CA VAL A 76 6.67 7.83 -2.70
C VAL A 76 5.98 6.73 -1.88
N PHE A 77 6.20 5.49 -2.30
CA PHE A 77 5.94 4.29 -1.52
C PHE A 77 7.07 4.04 -0.53
N LEU A 78 6.73 3.85 0.75
CA LEU A 78 7.72 3.58 1.80
C LEU A 78 7.65 2.13 2.29
N ALA A 79 6.44 1.66 2.61
CA ALA A 79 6.23 0.34 3.20
C ALA A 79 4.80 -0.16 2.97
N ALA A 80 4.58 -1.47 3.17
CA ALA A 80 3.26 -2.08 3.22
C ALA A 80 3.21 -3.21 4.27
N ARG A 81 2.09 -3.31 4.98
CA ARG A 81 1.81 -4.34 5.98
C ARG A 81 0.42 -4.91 5.77
N LEU A 82 0.26 -6.22 5.96
CA LEU A 82 -1.05 -6.84 5.99
C LEU A 82 -1.85 -6.34 7.20
N GLY A 83 -3.16 -6.33 7.07
CA GLY A 83 -4.09 -5.78 8.04
C GLY A 83 -4.24 -4.26 7.98
N ARG A 84 -5.12 -3.78 8.85
CA ARG A 84 -5.36 -2.35 9.11
C ARG A 84 -4.35 -1.83 10.13
N VAL A 85 -3.34 -1.09 9.66
CA VAL A 85 -2.20 -0.61 10.47
C VAL A 85 -2.25 0.92 10.57
N THR A 86 -2.36 1.45 11.78
CA THR A 86 -2.42 2.91 11.98
C THR A 86 -1.08 3.55 12.28
N GLU A 87 -0.05 2.76 12.57
CA GLU A 87 1.30 3.23 12.91
C GLU A 87 2.34 2.29 12.28
N PHE A 88 3.36 2.88 11.65
CA PHE A 88 4.52 2.15 11.12
C PHE A 88 5.74 2.49 11.96
N ASP A 89 6.71 1.56 12.03
CA ASP A 89 7.97 1.86 12.68
C ASP A 89 8.67 3.02 11.95
N PRO A 90 9.20 4.03 12.66
CA PRO A 90 9.86 5.18 12.04
C PRO A 90 11.01 4.80 11.11
N ALA A 91 11.68 3.66 11.34
CA ALA A 91 12.75 3.17 10.48
C ALA A 91 12.22 2.62 9.14
N GLU A 92 10.96 2.19 9.06
CA GLU A 92 10.32 1.71 7.84
C GLU A 92 9.89 2.86 6.92
N ILE A 93 9.59 4.02 7.49
CA ILE A 93 9.04 5.21 6.80
C ILE A 93 10.01 6.40 6.74
N LYS A 94 11.31 6.10 6.80
CA LYS A 94 12.40 7.09 6.73
C LYS A 94 12.72 7.51 5.30
#